data_AF-A0A5K1GFT1-F1
#
_entry.id   AF-A0A5K1GFT1-F1
#
_cell.length_a   1.000
_cell.length_b   1.000
_cell.length_c   1.000
_cell.angle_alpha   90.00
_cell.angle_beta   90.00
_cell.angle_gamma   90.00
#
_symmetry.space_group_name_H-M   'P 1'
#
loop_
_entity.id
_entity.type
_entity.pdbx_description
1 polymer ?
#
loop_
_entity_poly.entity_id
_entity_poly.type
_entity_poly.pdbx_seq_one_letter_code
_entity_poly.pdbx_strand_id
1 'polypeptide(L)'
;EFQGPAVTVVLEGVTLSMQEVCNLHLLPPWKLQGTTLTYGLGLLSCYWISNLQVITSGGALYMFDPHGSVLSPSQTSSGKMYSLFGTQLSSLLLYLVATRMKWM
;
A
#
# COMPACT_ATOMS: atom_id res chain seq x y z
N GLU A 1 -16.04 -4.17 -1.57
CA GLU A 1 -15.95 -2.84 -2.21
C GLU A 1 -14.99 -1.95 -1.41
N PHE A 2 -14.06 -1.26 -2.08
CA PHE A 2 -13.05 -0.39 -1.46
C PHE A 2 -13.28 1.10 -1.77
N GLN A 3 -14.44 1.46 -2.34
CA GLN A 3 -14.82 2.83 -2.67
C GLN A 3 -15.52 3.53 -1.48
N GLY A 4 -14.89 3.49 -0.30
CA GLY A 4 -15.41 4.08 0.93
C GLY A 4 -14.53 5.22 1.45
N PRO A 5 -14.81 5.72 2.67
CA PRO A 5 -13.93 6.67 3.34
C PRO A 5 -12.50 6.13 3.42
N ALA A 6 -11.53 7.03 3.21
CA ALA A 6 -10.12 6.71 3.26
C ALA A 6 -9.33 7.77 4.01
N VAL A 7 -8.32 7.33 4.76
CA VAL A 7 -7.24 8.23 5.21
C VAL A 7 -6.28 8.37 4.03
N THR A 8 -5.88 9.60 3.78
CA THR A 8 -4.87 9.96 2.78
C THR A 8 -3.79 10.79 3.47
N VAL A 9 -2.54 10.42 3.24
CA VAL A 9 -1.36 11.21 3.63
C VAL A 9 -0.65 11.65 2.37
N VAL A 10 -0.40 12.96 2.23
CA VAL A 10 0.34 13.56 1.11
C VAL A 10 1.68 14.08 1.61
N LEU A 11 2.77 13.65 0.96
CA LEU A 11 4.13 14.09 1.26
C LEU A 11 4.64 14.98 0.13
N GLU A 12 4.39 16.29 0.23
CA GLU A 12 4.76 17.28 -0.78
C GLU A 12 6.27 17.30 -1.09
N GLY A 13 6.60 17.35 -2.38
CA GLY A 13 7.99 17.37 -2.85
C GLY A 13 8.72 16.02 -2.77
N VAL A 14 8.09 14.95 -2.29
CA VAL A 14 8.70 13.62 -2.16
C VAL A 14 8.18 12.70 -3.25
N THR A 15 9.11 12.00 -3.92
CA THR A 15 8.80 10.91 -4.85
C THR A 15 9.64 9.71 -4.47
N LEU A 16 8.99 8.59 -4.15
CA LEU A 16 9.64 7.30 -3.98
C LEU A 16 9.87 6.63 -5.33
N SER A 17 11.08 6.14 -5.53
CA SER A 17 11.44 5.20 -6.59
C SER A 17 10.82 3.81 -6.32
N MET A 18 10.79 2.97 -7.35
CA MET A 18 10.34 1.58 -7.21
C MET A 18 11.17 0.81 -6.17
N GLN A 19 12.50 1.00 -6.15
CA GLN A 19 13.36 0.38 -5.14
C GLN A 19 13.00 0.80 -3.73
N GLU A 20 12.74 2.09 -3.49
CA GLU A 20 12.34 2.59 -2.17
C GLU A 20 10.97 2.05 -1.73
N VAL A 21 10.03 1.89 -2.66
CA VAL A 21 8.75 1.24 -2.37
C VAL A 21 8.94 -0.24 -2.05
N CYS A 22 9.78 -0.96 -2.79
CA CYS A 22 10.14 -2.35 -2.47
C CYS A 22 10.83 -2.46 -1.10
N ASN A 23 11.62 -1.46 -0.71
CA ASN A 23 12.24 -1.40 0.61
C ASN A 23 11.24 -1.14 1.75
N LEU A 24 9.95 -0.94 1.47
CA LEU A 24 8.91 -1.04 2.50
C LEU A 24 8.64 -2.51 2.88
N HIS A 25 9.05 -3.47 2.04
CA HIS A 25 9.11 -4.88 2.41
C HIS A 25 10.40 -5.16 3.22
N LEU A 26 10.34 -4.94 4.53
CA LEU A 26 11.48 -5.14 5.43
C LEU A 26 11.37 -6.44 6.20
N LEU A 27 12.52 -7.08 6.39
CA LEU A 27 12.73 -8.14 7.37
C LEU A 27 13.09 -7.51 8.73
N PRO A 28 12.81 -8.19 9.87
CA PRO A 28 12.25 -9.54 10.00
C PRO A 28 10.73 -9.61 9.75
N PRO A 29 10.17 -10.81 9.52
CA PRO A 29 8.72 -10.99 9.41
C PRO A 29 8.00 -10.67 10.73
N TRP A 30 6.87 -9.95 10.63
CA TRP A 30 6.00 -9.57 11.74
C TRP A 30 4.69 -10.34 11.71
N LYS A 31 4.16 -10.72 12.88
CA LYS A 31 2.82 -11.30 12.97
C LYS A 31 1.78 -10.19 13.15
N LEU A 32 0.88 -10.06 12.18
CA LEU A 32 -0.28 -9.18 12.25
C LEU A 32 -1.55 -10.00 12.10
N GLN A 33 -2.41 -9.98 13.13
CA GLN A 33 -3.71 -10.68 13.12
C GLN A 33 -3.62 -12.17 12.70
N GLY A 34 -2.53 -12.85 13.07
CA GLY A 34 -2.29 -14.26 12.71
C GLY A 34 -1.60 -14.48 11.36
N THR A 35 -1.36 -13.43 10.57
CA THR A 35 -0.63 -13.50 9.29
C THR A 35 0.80 -12.98 9.45
N THR A 36 1.76 -13.65 8.82
CA THR A 36 3.17 -13.26 8.82
C THR A 36 3.45 -12.32 7.65
N LEU A 37 3.87 -11.08 7.93
CA LEU A 37 4.11 -10.03 6.94
C LEU A 37 5.57 -9.55 6.98
N THR A 38 6.18 -9.39 5.81
CA THR A 38 7.54 -8.84 5.68
C THR A 38 7.46 -7.36 5.31
N TYR A 39 7.02 -6.53 6.25
CA TYR A 39 6.87 -5.08 6.06
C TYR A 39 7.64 -4.29 7.12
N GLY A 40 8.11 -3.10 6.76
CA GLY A 40 8.61 -2.13 7.75
C GLY A 40 7.52 -1.71 8.72
N LEU A 41 7.90 -1.35 9.94
CA LEU A 41 6.96 -0.96 11.01
C LEU A 41 6.01 0.18 10.59
N GLY A 42 6.50 1.12 9.76
CA GLY A 42 5.67 2.18 9.20
C GLY A 42 4.50 1.64 8.37
N LEU A 43 4.77 0.89 7.30
CA LEU A 43 3.75 0.27 6.46
C LEU A 43 2.88 -0.73 7.25
N LEU A 44 3.48 -1.49 8.18
CA LEU A 44 2.76 -2.43 9.04
C LEU A 44 1.71 -1.71 9.91
N SER A 45 2.06 -0.54 10.46
CA SER A 45 1.15 0.24 11.32
C SER A 45 -0.12 0.69 10.59
N CYS A 46 -0.04 0.91 9.27
CA CYS A 46 -1.19 1.34 8.48
C CYS A 46 -2.31 0.28 8.44
N TYR A 47 -1.99 -0.98 8.68
CA TYR A 47 -2.96 -2.08 8.71
C TYR A 47 -3.86 -2.12 9.95
N TRP A 48 -3.58 -1.28 10.95
CA TRP A 48 -4.53 -0.98 12.03
C TRP A 48 -5.72 -0.16 11.52
N ILE A 49 -5.51 0.66 10.49
CA ILE A 49 -6.52 1.56 9.93
C ILE A 49 -7.26 0.87 8.77
N SER A 50 -6.55 0.22 7.85
CA SER A 50 -7.15 -0.40 6.66
C SER A 50 -6.47 -1.71 6.25
N ASN A 51 -7.25 -2.62 5.68
CA ASN A 51 -6.74 -3.90 5.19
C ASN A 51 -6.07 -3.82 3.80
N LEU A 52 -6.15 -2.67 3.11
CA LEU A 52 -5.54 -2.45 1.80
C LEU A 52 -4.79 -1.12 1.82
N GLN A 53 -3.49 -1.16 1.53
CA GLN A 53 -2.68 0.05 1.41
C GLN A 53 -2.40 0.33 -0.06
N VAL A 54 -2.61 1.55 -0.50
CA VAL A 54 -2.26 2.02 -1.84
C VAL A 54 -1.21 3.12 -1.69
N ILE A 55 -0.21 3.17 -2.56
CA ILE A 55 0.79 4.23 -2.67
C ILE A 55 0.84 4.67 -4.12
N THR A 56 0.82 5.97 -4.40
CA THR A 56 1.03 6.51 -5.75
C THR A 56 2.33 7.29 -5.77
N SER A 57 3.31 6.90 -6.59
CA SER A 57 4.59 7.59 -6.65
C SER A 57 5.27 7.38 -7.98
N GLY A 58 5.96 8.40 -8.49
CA GLY A 58 6.81 8.27 -9.68
C GLY A 58 6.07 7.78 -10.93
N GLY A 59 4.78 8.14 -11.08
CA GLY A 59 3.96 7.67 -12.19
C GLY A 59 3.51 6.21 -12.08
N ALA A 60 3.51 5.65 -10.87
CA ALA A 60 3.03 4.30 -10.60
C ALA A 60 2.09 4.24 -9.39
N LEU A 61 1.19 3.25 -9.40
CA LEU A 61 0.31 2.89 -8.30
C LEU A 61 0.74 1.54 -7.74
N TYR A 62 1.00 1.49 -6.45
CA TYR A 62 1.40 0.31 -5.71
C TYR A 62 0.28 -0.08 -4.76
N MET A 63 -0.15 -1.33 -4.77
CA MET A 63 -1.18 -1.87 -3.89
C MET A 63 -0.58 -2.97 -3.04
N PHE A 64 -0.83 -2.95 -1.73
CA PHE A 64 -0.39 -3.95 -0.78
C PHE A 64 -1.61 -4.61 -0.14
N ASP A 65 -1.79 -5.90 -0.42
CA ASP A 65 -2.96 -6.70 -0.03
C ASP A 65 -2.49 -8.01 0.63
N PRO A 66 -2.10 -7.96 1.91
CA PRO A 66 -1.49 -9.09 2.59
C PRO A 66 -2.41 -10.30 2.73
N HIS A 67 -3.72 -10.10 2.62
CA HIS A 67 -4.72 -11.16 2.73
C HIS A 67 -5.27 -11.62 1.36
N GLY A 68 -4.79 -11.03 0.26
CA GLY A 68 -5.23 -11.37 -1.10
C GLY A 68 -6.73 -11.18 -1.35
N SER A 69 -7.39 -10.34 -0.53
CA SER A 69 -8.85 -10.13 -0.60
C SER A 69 -9.28 -9.26 -1.78
N VAL A 70 -8.32 -8.57 -2.41
CA VAL A 70 -8.53 -7.57 -3.47
C VAL A 70 -7.78 -7.96 -4.73
N LEU A 71 -6.51 -8.33 -4.59
CA LEU A 71 -5.60 -8.59 -5.70
C LEU A 71 -5.57 -10.06 -6.13
N SER A 72 -6.44 -10.89 -5.54
CA SER A 72 -6.44 -12.37 -5.58
C SER A 72 -5.25 -12.99 -4.82
N PRO A 73 -5.42 -14.19 -4.21
CA PRO A 73 -4.34 -14.86 -3.49
C PRO A 73 -3.25 -15.29 -4.48
N SER A 74 -2.19 -14.48 -4.62
CA SER A 74 -0.93 -14.96 -5.20
C SER A 74 -0.14 -15.63 -4.07
N GLN A 75 0.49 -16.77 -4.36
CA GLN A 75 1.16 -17.57 -3.33
C GLN A 75 2.41 -16.90 -2.74
N THR A 76 2.87 -15.76 -3.27
CA THR A 76 4.21 -15.23 -2.96
C THR A 76 4.45 -13.71 -3.10
N SER A 77 3.45 -12.84 -3.35
CA SER A 77 3.77 -11.40 -3.42
C SER A 77 2.70 -10.49 -2.82
N SER A 78 3.10 -9.85 -1.72
CA SER A 78 2.28 -9.00 -0.86
C SER A 78 1.89 -7.63 -1.48
N GLY A 79 2.29 -7.37 -2.72
CA GLY A 79 1.87 -6.17 -3.44
C GLY A 79 1.96 -6.27 -4.97
N LYS A 80 1.21 -5.40 -5.66
CA LYS A 80 1.19 -5.23 -7.12
C LYS A 80 1.47 -3.78 -7.50
N MET A 81 2.08 -3.59 -8.67
CA MET A 81 2.36 -2.28 -9.25
C MET A 81 1.60 -2.12 -10.58
N TYR A 82 1.06 -0.93 -10.81
CA TYR A 82 0.39 -0.51 -12.03
C TYR A 82 1.02 0.78 -12.55
N SER A 83 1.29 0.85 -13.85
CA SER A 83 1.76 2.09 -14.49
C SER A 83 0.64 3.12 -14.57
N LEU A 84 0.93 4.36 -14.20
CA LEU A 84 0.04 5.52 -14.37
C LEU A 84 0.50 6.45 -15.50
N PHE A 85 1.61 6.15 -16.18
CA PHE A 85 2.06 6.94 -17.32
C PHE A 85 0.97 7.03 -18.38
N GLY A 86 0.72 8.23 -18.89
CA GLY A 86 -0.37 8.50 -19.84
C GLY A 86 -1.75 8.68 -19.20
N THR A 87 -1.86 8.66 -17.87
CA THR A 87 -3.10 8.95 -17.14
C THR A 87 -3.04 10.31 -16.45
N GLN A 88 -4.20 10.90 -16.17
CA GLN A 88 -4.34 12.11 -15.34
C GLN A 88 -3.88 11.89 -13.87
N LEU A 89 -3.64 10.63 -13.47
CA LEU A 89 -3.21 10.28 -12.12
C LEU A 89 -1.68 10.35 -11.94
N SER A 90 -0.93 10.49 -13.03
CA SER A 90 0.55 10.50 -13.01
C SER A 90 1.17 11.67 -12.24
N SER A 91 0.42 12.76 -12.01
CA SER A 91 0.86 13.95 -11.27
C SER A 91 0.50 13.91 -9.78
N LEU A 92 -0.19 12.88 -9.30
CA LEU A 92 -0.59 12.79 -7.90
C LEU A 92 0.59 12.29 -7.04
N LEU A 93 0.95 13.14 -6.08
CA LEU A 93 1.89 12.93 -4.97
C LEU A 93 1.61 11.64 -4.20
N LEU A 94 2.46 11.26 -3.24
CA LEU A 94 2.20 10.07 -2.43
C LEU A 94 0.80 10.09 -1.83
N TYR A 95 -0.09 9.17 -2.19
CA TYR A 95 -1.36 8.94 -1.51
C TYR A 95 -1.26 7.60 -0.80
N LEU A 96 -1.07 7.58 0.52
CA LEU A 96 -1.36 6.38 1.30
C LEU A 96 -2.87 6.28 1.47
N VAL A 97 -3.56 5.51 0.62
CA VAL A 97 -5.02 5.38 0.68
C VAL A 97 -5.38 4.14 1.50
N ALA A 98 -5.90 4.36 2.70
CA ALA A 98 -6.42 3.33 3.58
C ALA A 98 -7.92 3.12 3.31
N THR A 99 -8.29 2.27 2.35
CA THR A 99 -9.71 2.01 2.04
C THR A 99 -10.31 0.94 2.95
N ARG A 100 -11.45 1.23 3.58
CA ARG A 100 -12.13 0.44 4.65
C ARG A 100 -11.49 0.60 6.03
N MET A 101 -11.84 1.71 6.67
CA MET A 101 -11.57 1.96 8.09
C MET A 101 -12.20 0.86 8.97
N LYS A 102 -11.41 0.29 9.89
CA LYS A 102 -11.94 -0.53 10.99
C LYS A 102 -12.61 0.41 12.01
N TRP A 103 -13.93 0.53 11.97
CA TRP A 103 -14.67 1.14 13.07
C TRP A 103 -14.72 0.14 14.24
N MET A 104 -14.25 0.57 15.41
CA MET A 104 -14.43 -0.15 16.68
C MET A 104 -15.90 -0.08 17.13
#